data_AF-A0A6P8SHD4-F1
#
_entry.id   AF-A0A6P8SHD4-F1
#
_cell.length_a   1.000
_cell.length_b   1.000
_cell.length_c   1.000
_cell.angle_alpha   90.00
_cell.angle_beta   90.00
_cell.angle_gamma   90.00
#
_symmetry.space_group_name_H-M   'P 1'
#
loop_
_entity.id
_entity.type
_entity.pdbx_description
1 polymer ?
#
loop_
_entity_poly.entity_id
_entity_poly.type
_entity_poly.pdbx_seq_one_letter_code
_entity_poly.pdbx_strand_id
1 'polypeptide(L)'
;MGQTCQKSCLRHQDCSGKRRCLCDGLCGLSCITPSRTCPWPIQLIHAEVRLKGESHHFRDEMMVSCRPGFKMSNGRNATRSHCRGDRKWSPTPACQEVFCPPPREIENGHLVAVEKPRYQASEVIYYLCKRNFYLDGSNRVVCQKNGSWSEIPACRGRCKIPVQRSRIVYQGKKLWIGEVPEGEVQHLEEVTFFCRSQNQSCSYQVVSRCFDGHLPLPNCYREPTWVQYTIFPKKLVSEIPSC
;
A
#
# COMPACT_ATOMS: atom_id res chain seq x y z
N MET A 1 19.79 -30.51 22.74
CA MET A 1 20.95 -30.28 23.63
C MET A 1 20.50 -29.36 24.76
N GLY A 2 20.47 -29.89 25.98
CA GLY A 2 19.78 -29.31 27.13
C GLY A 2 20.52 -28.14 27.78
N GLN A 3 19.75 -27.16 28.27
CA GLN A 3 20.24 -26.03 29.03
C GLN A 3 20.77 -26.49 30.40
N THR A 4 21.87 -25.92 30.90
CA THR A 4 22.43 -26.28 32.21
C THR A 4 21.87 -25.36 33.29
N CYS A 5 20.83 -25.80 34.00
CA CYS A 5 20.30 -25.06 35.14
C CYS A 5 21.29 -25.07 36.32
N GLN A 6 21.39 -23.95 37.04
CA GLN A 6 22.14 -23.88 38.30
C GLN A 6 21.42 -24.66 39.41
N LYS A 7 22.12 -24.87 40.54
CA LYS A 7 21.57 -25.59 41.71
C LYS A 7 20.25 -24.95 42.15
N SER A 8 19.19 -25.76 42.24
CA SER A 8 17.87 -25.36 42.70
C SER A 8 17.90 -24.95 44.17
N CYS A 9 16.98 -24.05 44.56
CA CYS A 9 16.86 -23.54 45.92
C CYS A 9 15.41 -23.17 46.25
N LEU A 10 15.10 -23.05 47.53
CA LEU A 10 13.81 -22.57 48.03
C LEU A 10 13.95 -21.23 48.75
N ARG A 11 15.09 -21.00 49.41
CA ARG A 11 15.39 -19.79 50.19
C ARG A 11 16.78 -19.26 49.85
N HIS A 12 17.03 -17.98 50.09
CA HIS A 12 18.33 -17.37 49.81
C HIS A 12 19.49 -18.03 50.59
N GLN A 13 19.21 -18.62 51.76
CA GLN A 13 20.18 -19.31 52.62
C GLN A 13 20.72 -20.61 52.01
N ASP A 14 19.97 -21.22 51.08
CA ASP A 14 20.39 -22.45 50.38
C ASP A 14 21.56 -22.19 49.41
N CYS A 15 21.85 -20.91 49.14
CA CYS A 15 22.85 -20.47 48.19
C CYS A 15 24.14 -20.01 48.87
N SER A 16 25.27 -20.62 48.49
CA SER A 16 26.58 -20.27 49.06
C SER A 16 27.21 -19.04 48.38
N GLY A 17 27.85 -18.18 49.19
CA GLY A 17 28.60 -17.01 48.75
C GLY A 17 27.71 -15.85 48.32
N LYS A 18 28.05 -15.17 47.23
CA LYS A 18 27.29 -14.01 46.69
C LYS A 18 26.02 -14.40 45.90
N ARG A 19 25.61 -15.67 45.95
CA ARG A 19 24.45 -16.18 45.21
C ARG A 19 23.17 -15.94 46.00
N ARG A 20 22.09 -15.64 45.30
CA ARG A 20 20.74 -15.48 45.87
C ARG A 20 19.80 -16.44 45.15
N CYS A 21 18.87 -17.02 45.90
CA CYS A 21 17.81 -17.85 45.32
C CYS A 21 16.85 -16.98 44.51
N LEU A 22 16.92 -17.03 43.18
CA LEU A 22 16.17 -16.18 42.28
C LEU A 22 15.59 -17.01 41.12
N CYS A 23 14.46 -16.55 40.57
CA CYS A 23 13.82 -17.21 39.44
C CYS A 23 14.45 -16.76 38.12
N ASP A 24 14.95 -17.71 37.33
CA ASP A 24 15.50 -17.53 35.96
C ASP A 24 14.44 -17.70 34.85
N GLY A 25 13.16 -17.83 35.23
CA GLY A 25 12.06 -18.11 34.31
C GLY A 25 12.04 -19.59 33.87
N LEU A 26 13.00 -20.01 33.05
CA LEU A 26 13.04 -21.36 32.46
C LEU A 26 13.42 -22.45 33.47
N CYS A 27 14.37 -22.16 34.37
CA CYS A 27 14.86 -23.11 35.38
C CYS A 27 14.16 -23.01 36.75
N GLY A 28 13.16 -22.13 36.90
CA GLY A 28 12.56 -21.83 38.20
C GLY A 28 13.56 -21.20 39.19
N LEU A 29 13.36 -21.44 40.49
CA LEU A 29 14.23 -20.92 41.56
C LEU A 29 15.58 -21.63 41.60
N SER A 30 16.65 -20.86 41.39
CA SER A 30 18.02 -21.35 41.42
C SER A 30 18.99 -20.32 42.00
N CYS A 31 20.15 -20.80 42.46
CA CYS A 31 21.15 -19.96 43.10
C CYS A 31 21.96 -19.14 42.08
N ILE A 32 21.55 -17.90 41.87
CA ILE A 32 22.08 -16.98 40.84
C ILE A 32 22.92 -15.89 41.49
N THR A 33 23.99 -15.45 40.83
CA THR A 33 24.76 -14.28 41.26
C THR A 33 24.18 -13.04 40.59
N PRO A 34 23.51 -12.11 41.32
CA PRO A 34 22.78 -10.99 40.69
C PRO A 34 23.69 -10.02 39.94
N SER A 35 24.92 -9.84 40.40
CA SER A 35 25.92 -8.98 39.77
C SER A 35 26.56 -9.60 38.51
N ARG A 36 26.09 -10.77 38.05
CA ARG A 36 26.60 -11.36 36.82
C ARG A 36 25.97 -10.71 35.60
N THR A 37 26.82 -10.49 34.61
CA THR A 37 26.53 -9.82 33.37
C THR A 37 26.40 -10.81 32.21
N CYS A 38 25.52 -10.51 31.27
CA CYS A 38 25.44 -11.18 29.97
C CYS A 38 26.42 -10.56 28.96
N PRO A 39 26.78 -11.25 27.87
CA PRO A 39 27.66 -10.67 26.85
C PRO A 39 27.08 -9.37 26.27
N TRP A 40 27.93 -8.35 26.10
CA TRP A 40 27.61 -7.09 25.43
C TRP A 40 28.89 -6.42 24.92
N PRO A 41 28.91 -5.83 23.70
CA PRO A 41 27.84 -5.84 22.69
C PRO A 41 27.69 -7.21 22.03
N ILE A 42 26.46 -7.58 21.66
CA ILE A 42 26.19 -8.79 20.87
C ILE A 42 25.83 -8.44 19.44
N GLN A 43 26.15 -9.34 18.51
CA GLN A 43 25.72 -9.24 17.13
C GLN A 43 24.74 -10.38 16.83
N LEU A 44 23.55 -10.02 16.38
CA LEU A 44 22.53 -10.95 15.90
C LEU A 44 22.36 -10.75 14.39
N ILE A 45 22.24 -11.85 13.67
CA ILE A 45 22.11 -11.84 12.21
C ILE A 45 20.86 -11.06 11.80
N HIS A 46 21.03 -10.06 10.93
CA HIS A 46 19.97 -9.17 10.43
C HIS A 46 19.14 -8.46 11.51
N ALA A 47 19.68 -8.26 12.71
CA ALA A 47 19.03 -7.55 13.79
C ALA A 47 19.90 -6.41 14.36
N GLU A 48 19.24 -5.48 15.02
CA GLU A 48 19.81 -4.42 15.85
C GLU A 48 19.40 -4.66 17.30
N VAL A 49 20.35 -4.52 18.22
CA VAL A 49 20.13 -4.72 19.65
C VAL A 49 20.38 -3.42 20.40
N ARG A 50 19.54 -3.10 21.38
CA ARG A 50 19.68 -1.92 22.25
C ARG A 50 19.35 -2.30 23.68
N LEU A 51 20.27 -2.04 24.61
CA LEU A 51 19.95 -2.18 26.04
C LEU A 51 18.85 -1.19 26.42
N LYS A 52 17.96 -1.62 27.31
CA LYS A 52 16.91 -0.74 27.87
C LYS A 52 17.45 0.17 28.97
N GLY A 53 18.60 -0.16 29.56
CA GLY A 53 19.34 0.65 30.53
C GLY A 53 20.84 0.61 30.26
N GLU A 54 21.64 1.07 31.22
CA GLU A 54 23.11 1.12 31.10
C GLU A 54 23.79 -0.21 31.45
N SER A 55 23.05 -1.10 32.10
CA SER A 55 23.55 -2.39 32.57
C SER A 55 22.98 -3.59 31.81
N HIS A 56 23.69 -4.70 31.96
CA HIS A 56 23.39 -5.98 31.33
C HIS A 56 23.54 -7.12 32.36
N HIS A 57 23.21 -6.83 33.62
CA HIS A 57 23.16 -7.76 34.74
C HIS A 57 21.94 -8.69 34.65
N PHE A 58 21.87 -9.67 35.54
CA PHE A 58 20.72 -10.55 35.68
C PHE A 58 19.39 -9.77 35.74
N ARG A 59 18.42 -10.18 34.90
CA ARG A 59 17.11 -9.55 34.66
C ARG A 59 17.10 -8.24 33.88
N ASP A 60 18.25 -7.67 33.52
CA ASP A 60 18.26 -6.52 32.64
C ASP A 60 17.73 -6.91 31.25
N GLU A 61 17.11 -5.95 30.58
CA GLU A 61 16.44 -6.15 29.30
C GLU A 61 17.18 -5.44 28.15
N MET A 62 17.14 -6.08 26.98
CA MET A 62 17.46 -5.45 25.70
C MET A 62 16.29 -5.59 24.74
N MET A 63 16.15 -4.59 23.87
CA MET A 63 15.29 -4.66 22.70
C MET A 63 16.07 -5.25 21.53
N VAL A 64 15.48 -6.26 20.88
CA VAL A 64 15.97 -6.85 19.64
C VAL A 64 15.01 -6.49 18.53
N SER A 65 15.49 -5.77 17.51
CA SER A 65 14.71 -5.30 16.37
C SER A 65 15.29 -5.84 15.07
N CYS A 66 14.48 -6.42 14.19
CA CYS A 66 14.95 -6.83 12.87
C CYS A 66 15.29 -5.60 12.02
N ARG A 67 16.36 -5.71 11.23
CA ARG A 67 16.72 -4.68 10.24
C ARG A 67 15.64 -4.55 9.17
N PRO A 68 15.53 -3.40 8.50
CA PRO A 68 14.61 -3.24 7.37
C PRO A 68 14.74 -4.36 6.33
N GLY A 69 13.61 -4.94 5.91
CA GLY A 69 13.58 -6.08 4.98
C GLY A 69 13.59 -7.45 5.66
N PHE A 70 13.70 -7.50 7.00
CA PHE A 70 13.65 -8.72 7.79
C PHE A 70 12.53 -8.66 8.83
N LYS A 71 12.00 -9.83 9.20
CA LYS A 71 10.93 -9.99 10.18
C LYS A 71 11.17 -11.24 11.02
N MET A 72 10.74 -11.23 12.27
CA MET A 72 10.83 -12.42 13.14
C MET A 72 9.94 -13.53 12.58
N SER A 73 10.33 -14.79 12.82
CA SER A 73 9.52 -15.95 12.40
C SER A 73 8.08 -15.97 12.93
N ASN A 74 7.80 -15.22 14.00
CA ASN A 74 6.45 -15.03 14.54
C ASN A 74 5.70 -13.80 13.96
N GLY A 75 6.22 -13.18 12.91
CA GLY A 75 5.62 -12.03 12.24
C GLY A 75 5.80 -10.68 12.92
N ARG A 76 6.56 -10.59 14.02
CA ARG A 76 6.87 -9.31 14.71
C ARG A 76 8.16 -8.67 14.18
N ASN A 77 8.33 -7.36 14.41
CA ASN A 77 9.55 -6.64 14.03
C ASN A 77 10.54 -6.51 15.19
N ALA A 78 10.05 -6.61 16.44
CA ALA A 78 10.88 -6.47 17.63
C ALA A 78 10.38 -7.38 18.75
N THR A 79 11.28 -7.74 19.64
CA THR A 79 11.00 -8.49 20.87
C THR A 79 11.95 -8.06 21.98
N ARG A 80 11.54 -8.31 23.22
CA ARG A 80 12.41 -8.13 24.38
C ARG A 80 13.20 -9.40 24.63
N SER A 81 14.44 -9.23 25.05
CA SER A 81 15.27 -10.29 25.60
C SER A 81 15.81 -9.86 26.96
N HIS A 82 15.91 -10.79 27.91
CA HIS A 82 16.41 -10.51 29.26
C HIS A 82 17.66 -11.35 29.58
N CYS A 83 18.55 -10.81 30.40
CA CYS A 83 19.73 -11.52 30.85
C CYS A 83 19.38 -12.58 31.89
N ARG A 84 19.72 -13.85 31.59
CA ARG A 84 19.42 -15.00 32.44
C ARG A 84 20.57 -15.37 33.39
N GLY A 85 20.27 -16.20 34.38
CA GLY A 85 21.22 -16.70 35.38
C GLY A 85 22.36 -17.54 34.81
N ASP A 86 22.15 -18.14 33.63
CA ASP A 86 23.17 -18.87 32.85
C ASP A 86 24.16 -17.96 32.09
N ARG A 87 24.10 -16.63 32.29
CA ARG A 87 24.90 -15.61 31.60
C ARG A 87 24.63 -15.55 30.10
N LYS A 88 23.40 -15.85 29.68
CA LYS A 88 22.96 -15.72 28.29
C LYS A 88 21.67 -14.92 28.22
N TRP A 89 21.48 -14.23 27.10
CA TRP A 89 20.24 -13.55 26.80
C TRP A 89 19.10 -14.54 26.49
N SER A 90 17.87 -14.22 26.88
CA SER A 90 16.67 -15.00 26.57
C SER A 90 16.55 -15.22 25.05
N PRO A 91 16.21 -16.44 24.58
CA PRO A 91 16.23 -16.72 23.15
C PRO A 91 15.21 -15.83 22.44
N THR A 92 15.57 -15.33 21.26
CA THR A 92 14.68 -14.53 20.42
C THR A 92 14.45 -15.23 19.08
N PRO A 93 13.28 -15.04 18.45
CA PRO A 93 13.07 -15.50 17.09
C PRO A 93 14.13 -14.94 16.14
N ALA A 94 14.56 -15.75 15.18
CA ALA A 94 15.48 -15.30 14.13
C ALA A 94 14.76 -14.30 13.19
N CYS A 95 15.50 -13.30 12.72
CA CYS A 95 15.05 -12.39 11.67
C CYS A 95 15.24 -13.06 10.30
N GLN A 96 14.15 -13.24 9.58
CA GLN A 96 14.09 -13.85 8.25
C GLN A 96 13.75 -12.79 7.21
N GLU A 97 14.22 -12.98 5.98
CA GLU A 97 13.89 -12.09 4.86
C GLU A 97 12.38 -12.03 4.63
N VAL A 98 11.89 -10.82 4.37
CA VAL A 98 10.50 -10.58 4.00
C VAL A 98 10.36 -10.70 2.50
N PHE A 99 9.38 -11.49 2.07
CA PHE A 99 9.03 -11.64 0.67
C PHE A 99 7.57 -11.28 0.42
N CYS A 100 7.30 -10.75 -0.76
CA CYS A 100 5.96 -10.65 -1.31
C CYS A 100 5.65 -11.88 -2.17
N PRO A 101 4.37 -12.31 -2.21
CA PRO A 101 3.94 -13.37 -3.10
C PRO A 101 4.07 -12.93 -4.57
N PRO A 102 3.98 -13.86 -5.53
CA PRO A 102 3.83 -13.51 -6.93
C PRO A 102 2.70 -12.47 -7.10
N PRO A 103 2.95 -11.36 -7.82
CA PRO A 103 1.96 -10.33 -8.02
C PRO A 103 0.80 -10.86 -8.86
N ARG A 104 -0.41 -10.37 -8.58
CA ARG A 104 -1.62 -10.76 -9.32
C ARG A 104 -1.69 -10.05 -10.67
N GLU A 105 -2.27 -10.70 -11.66
CA GLU A 105 -2.65 -9.99 -12.89
C GLU A 105 -3.80 -9.02 -12.62
N ILE A 106 -3.87 -7.96 -13.44
CA ILE A 106 -4.98 -7.00 -13.42
C ILE A 106 -5.76 -7.11 -14.72
N GLU A 107 -7.07 -6.91 -14.65
CA GLU A 107 -7.92 -6.91 -15.84
C GLU A 107 -7.49 -5.79 -16.78
N ASN A 108 -7.49 -6.07 -18.08
CA ASN A 108 -7.10 -5.12 -19.13
C ASN A 108 -5.70 -4.52 -18.96
N GLY A 109 -4.81 -5.21 -18.24
CA GLY A 109 -3.41 -4.83 -18.11
C GLY A 109 -2.44 -5.98 -18.32
N HIS A 110 -1.16 -5.65 -18.22
CA HIS A 110 -0.01 -6.50 -18.34
C HIS A 110 0.88 -6.26 -17.12
N LEU A 111 1.27 -7.35 -16.47
CA LEU A 111 2.31 -7.33 -15.46
C LEU A 111 3.67 -7.29 -16.16
N VAL A 112 4.48 -6.31 -15.81
CA VAL A 112 5.87 -6.16 -16.27
C VAL A 112 6.79 -6.45 -15.09
N ALA A 113 7.09 -7.73 -14.92
CA ALA A 113 7.96 -8.25 -13.87
C ALA A 113 8.68 -9.51 -14.35
N VAL A 114 9.85 -9.81 -13.75
CA VAL A 114 10.51 -11.11 -13.91
C VAL A 114 9.74 -12.12 -13.07
N GLU A 115 9.21 -13.17 -13.69
CA GLU A 115 8.48 -14.21 -12.97
C GLU A 115 9.38 -14.90 -11.93
N LYS A 116 8.99 -14.80 -10.67
CA LYS A 116 9.69 -15.35 -9.52
C LYS A 116 8.68 -15.94 -8.55
N PRO A 117 9.04 -17.01 -7.82
CA PRO A 117 8.18 -17.57 -6.78
C PRO A 117 7.99 -16.63 -5.58
N ARG A 118 8.89 -15.66 -5.39
CA ARG A 118 8.87 -14.68 -4.31
C ARG A 118 9.70 -13.44 -4.67
N TYR A 119 9.32 -12.28 -4.14
CA TYR A 119 10.00 -11.00 -4.40
C TYR A 119 10.50 -10.41 -3.09
N GLN A 120 11.74 -9.92 -3.06
CA GLN A 120 12.31 -9.33 -1.84
C GLN A 120 11.67 -7.98 -1.52
N ALA A 121 11.65 -7.62 -0.23
CA ALA A 121 11.23 -6.29 0.19
C ALA A 121 12.03 -5.18 -0.53
N SER A 122 11.31 -4.16 -0.99
CA SER A 122 11.77 -3.05 -1.82
C SER A 122 11.98 -3.38 -3.30
N GLU A 123 11.77 -4.62 -3.76
CA GLU A 123 11.65 -4.89 -5.20
C GLU A 123 10.47 -4.13 -5.80
N VAL A 124 10.63 -3.73 -7.05
CA VAL A 124 9.69 -2.91 -7.80
C VAL A 124 9.24 -3.68 -9.03
N ILE A 125 7.93 -3.70 -9.26
CA ILE A 125 7.30 -4.21 -10.47
C ILE A 125 6.46 -3.11 -11.11
N TYR A 126 6.12 -3.31 -12.37
CA TYR A 126 5.32 -2.34 -13.11
C TYR A 126 4.08 -2.99 -13.71
N TYR A 127 3.01 -2.22 -13.86
CA TYR A 127 1.85 -2.59 -14.65
C TYR A 127 1.68 -1.64 -15.82
N LEU A 128 1.28 -2.20 -16.96
CA LEU A 128 0.91 -1.45 -18.16
C LEU A 128 -0.50 -1.82 -18.59
N CYS A 129 -1.30 -0.85 -18.98
CA CYS A 129 -2.63 -1.15 -19.51
C CYS A 129 -2.56 -1.63 -20.97
N LYS A 130 -3.50 -2.49 -21.34
CA LYS A 130 -3.74 -2.89 -22.73
C LYS A 130 -4.11 -1.66 -23.55
N ARG A 131 -4.02 -1.82 -24.88
CA ARG A 131 -4.46 -0.78 -25.82
C ARG A 131 -5.88 -0.33 -25.50
N ASN A 132 -6.11 0.99 -25.52
CA ASN A 132 -7.39 1.67 -25.24
C ASN A 132 -7.85 1.69 -23.78
N PHE A 133 -7.00 1.29 -22.83
CA PHE A 133 -7.24 1.48 -21.40
C PHE A 133 -6.30 2.53 -20.81
N TYR A 134 -6.78 3.22 -19.78
CA TYR A 134 -6.05 4.23 -19.04
C TYR A 134 -5.66 3.70 -17.66
N LEU A 135 -4.46 4.03 -17.19
CA LEU A 135 -3.97 3.59 -15.90
C LEU A 135 -4.49 4.50 -14.78
N ASP A 136 -5.30 3.94 -13.89
CA ASP A 136 -5.82 4.57 -12.69
C ASP A 136 -4.94 4.18 -11.49
N GLY A 137 -4.07 5.10 -11.08
CA GLY A 137 -3.08 4.91 -10.00
C GLY A 137 -1.63 4.86 -10.49
N SER A 138 -0.71 4.52 -9.58
CA SER A 138 0.72 4.41 -9.87
C SER A 138 1.03 3.12 -10.64
N ASN A 139 1.72 3.22 -11.77
CA ASN A 139 2.22 2.03 -12.49
C ASN A 139 3.30 1.29 -11.70
N ARG A 140 3.95 1.97 -10.76
CA ARG A 140 5.06 1.46 -9.95
C ARG A 140 4.51 0.85 -8.67
N VAL A 141 4.68 -0.46 -8.52
CA VAL A 141 4.23 -1.23 -7.34
C VAL A 141 5.45 -1.80 -6.64
N VAL A 142 5.51 -1.66 -5.31
CA VAL A 142 6.68 -2.01 -4.50
C VAL A 142 6.35 -3.11 -3.52
N CYS A 143 7.22 -4.10 -3.37
CA CYS A 143 7.10 -5.08 -2.30
C CYS A 143 7.44 -4.40 -0.96
N GLN A 144 6.47 -4.29 -0.06
CA GLN A 144 6.63 -3.59 1.20
C GLN A 144 7.30 -4.48 2.26
N LYS A 145 7.88 -3.85 3.29
CA LYS A 145 8.59 -4.53 4.39
C LYS A 145 7.68 -5.40 5.27
N ASN A 146 6.38 -5.37 5.07
CA ASN A 146 5.39 -6.23 5.76
C ASN A 146 5.05 -7.50 4.95
N GLY A 147 5.58 -7.65 3.73
CA GLY A 147 5.32 -8.79 2.84
C GLY A 147 4.10 -8.60 1.91
N SER A 148 3.50 -7.41 1.86
CA SER A 148 2.45 -7.08 0.89
C SER A 148 2.97 -6.18 -0.22
N TRP A 149 2.34 -6.26 -1.39
CA TRP A 149 2.53 -5.25 -2.43
C TRP A 149 1.91 -3.93 -2.01
N SER A 150 2.48 -2.81 -2.47
CA SER A 150 1.82 -1.52 -2.40
C SER A 150 0.51 -1.51 -3.22
N GLU A 151 -0.18 -0.39 -3.22
CA GLU A 151 -1.40 -0.23 -4.01
C GLU A 151 -1.20 -0.66 -5.48
N ILE A 152 -2.09 -1.52 -5.96
CA ILE A 152 -2.06 -2.09 -7.30
C ILE A 152 -2.99 -1.25 -8.18
N PRO A 153 -2.53 -0.74 -9.33
CA PRO A 153 -3.34 0.13 -10.18
C PRO A 153 -4.48 -0.64 -10.87
N ALA A 154 -5.45 0.11 -11.38
CA ALA A 154 -6.51 -0.41 -12.23
C ALA A 154 -6.35 0.09 -13.68
N CYS A 155 -6.78 -0.71 -14.64
CA CYS A 155 -6.89 -0.28 -16.04
C CYS A 155 -8.34 0.00 -16.37
N ARG A 156 -8.65 1.27 -16.64
CA ARG A 156 -10.00 1.79 -16.82
C ARG A 156 -10.29 2.09 -18.28
N GLY A 157 -11.50 1.79 -18.73
CA GLY A 157 -11.90 1.99 -20.12
C GLY A 157 -12.00 3.48 -20.51
N ARG A 158 -11.67 3.79 -21.76
CA ARG A 158 -12.06 5.06 -22.40
C ARG A 158 -13.57 5.12 -22.58
N CYS A 159 -14.14 6.30 -22.44
CA CYS A 159 -15.56 6.49 -22.65
C CYS A 159 -15.84 7.02 -24.05
N LYS A 160 -16.76 6.36 -24.76
CA LYS A 160 -17.35 6.93 -25.97
C LYS A 160 -18.28 8.06 -25.57
N ILE A 161 -18.22 9.16 -26.31
CA ILE A 161 -19.17 10.25 -26.12
C ILE A 161 -20.52 9.81 -26.72
N PRO A 162 -21.59 9.64 -25.92
CA PRO A 162 -22.82 8.98 -26.38
C PRO A 162 -23.77 9.94 -27.10
N VAL A 163 -23.22 10.85 -27.92
CA VAL A 163 -23.97 11.87 -28.69
C VAL A 163 -23.39 11.99 -30.10
N GLN A 164 -24.14 12.53 -31.05
CA GLN A 164 -23.70 12.62 -32.45
C GLN A 164 -23.88 14.01 -33.06
N ARG A 165 -24.85 14.79 -32.58
CA ARG A 165 -25.37 16.01 -33.20
C ARG A 165 -25.27 17.22 -32.28
N SER A 166 -24.21 17.29 -31.49
CA SER A 166 -23.97 18.40 -30.55
C SER A 166 -22.52 18.87 -30.62
N ARG A 167 -22.29 20.10 -30.14
CA ARG A 167 -20.95 20.53 -29.75
C ARG A 167 -20.78 20.36 -28.26
N ILE A 168 -19.56 20.05 -27.86
CA ILE A 168 -19.13 19.90 -26.48
C ILE A 168 -17.91 20.79 -26.24
N VAL A 169 -17.58 21.07 -24.99
CA VAL A 169 -16.27 21.61 -24.63
C VAL A 169 -15.42 20.47 -24.08
N TYR A 170 -14.27 20.25 -24.70
CA TYR A 170 -13.28 19.25 -24.29
C TYR A 170 -11.89 19.88 -24.43
N GLN A 171 -11.06 19.74 -23.38
CA GLN A 171 -9.75 20.39 -23.28
C GLN A 171 -9.80 21.91 -23.56
N GLY A 172 -10.86 22.59 -23.10
CA GLY A 172 -11.07 24.03 -23.28
C GLY A 172 -11.50 24.46 -24.69
N LYS A 173 -11.66 23.52 -25.63
CA LYS A 173 -12.08 23.80 -27.01
C LYS A 173 -13.51 23.36 -27.24
N LYS A 174 -14.29 24.20 -27.94
CA LYS A 174 -15.65 23.85 -28.38
C LYS A 174 -15.58 23.06 -29.68
N LEU A 175 -15.84 21.75 -29.61
CA LEU A 175 -15.66 20.79 -30.69
C LEU A 175 -16.99 20.15 -31.08
N TRP A 176 -17.16 19.84 -32.36
CA TRP A 176 -18.13 18.85 -32.83
C TRP A 176 -17.66 17.45 -32.43
N ILE A 177 -18.60 16.52 -32.24
CA ILE A 177 -18.24 15.14 -31.85
C ILE A 177 -17.29 14.49 -32.85
N GLY A 178 -17.48 14.75 -34.15
CA GLY A 178 -16.59 14.23 -35.20
C GLY A 178 -15.18 14.81 -35.20
N GLU A 179 -14.94 15.91 -34.47
CA GLU A 179 -13.60 16.51 -34.29
C GLU A 179 -12.86 15.92 -33.08
N VAL A 180 -13.55 15.15 -32.22
CA VAL A 180 -12.93 14.46 -31.11
C VAL A 180 -12.22 13.20 -31.64
N PRO A 181 -10.93 12.99 -31.32
CA PRO A 181 -10.20 11.80 -31.75
C PRO A 181 -10.94 10.52 -31.37
N GLU A 182 -11.32 9.73 -32.38
CA GLU A 182 -12.08 8.48 -32.25
C GLU A 182 -13.45 8.61 -31.54
N GLY A 183 -13.91 9.84 -31.24
CA GLY A 183 -15.13 10.08 -30.45
C GLY A 183 -15.03 9.62 -28.99
N GLU A 184 -13.80 9.48 -28.47
CA GLU A 184 -13.53 8.90 -27.16
C GLU A 184 -12.78 9.89 -26.24
N VAL A 185 -13.02 9.77 -24.94
CA VAL A 185 -12.30 10.49 -23.88
C VAL A 185 -11.70 9.52 -22.88
N GLN A 186 -10.57 9.91 -22.29
CA GLN A 186 -9.85 9.06 -21.33
C GLN A 186 -10.57 9.02 -19.98
N HIS A 187 -10.24 8.00 -19.19
CA HIS A 187 -10.73 7.90 -17.82
C HIS A 187 -10.38 9.16 -17.01
N LEU A 188 -11.33 9.64 -16.21
CA LEU A 188 -11.28 10.88 -15.41
C LEU A 188 -11.27 12.19 -16.21
N GLU A 189 -11.18 12.13 -17.54
CA GLU A 189 -11.37 13.35 -18.33
C GLU A 189 -12.82 13.83 -18.29
N GLU A 190 -12.95 15.13 -18.43
CA GLU A 190 -14.22 15.84 -18.31
C GLU A 190 -14.65 16.39 -19.67
N VAL A 191 -15.93 16.20 -19.97
CA VAL A 191 -16.61 16.72 -21.14
C VAL A 191 -17.73 17.62 -20.68
N THR A 192 -17.78 18.82 -21.24
CA THR A 192 -18.83 19.78 -20.92
C THR A 192 -19.89 19.77 -22.01
N PHE A 193 -21.11 19.50 -21.59
CA PHE A 193 -22.31 19.55 -22.43
C PHE A 193 -23.05 20.87 -22.23
N PHE A 194 -23.87 21.23 -23.20
CA PHE A 194 -24.72 22.41 -23.16
C PHE A 194 -26.16 22.03 -22.86
N CYS A 195 -26.72 22.64 -21.83
CA CYS A 195 -28.12 22.50 -21.45
C CYS A 195 -28.85 23.83 -21.64
N ARG A 196 -30.16 23.74 -21.88
CA ARG A 196 -31.01 24.90 -22.10
C ARG A 196 -31.63 25.35 -20.78
N SER A 197 -31.69 26.66 -20.54
CA SER A 197 -32.41 27.22 -19.39
C SER A 197 -33.89 26.82 -19.39
N GLN A 198 -34.53 26.81 -18.22
CA GLN A 198 -35.94 26.45 -18.04
C GLN A 198 -36.87 27.31 -18.91
N ASN A 199 -36.57 28.60 -19.02
CA ASN A 199 -37.25 29.60 -19.83
C ASN A 199 -36.75 29.67 -21.29
N GLN A 200 -35.93 28.71 -21.72
CA GLN A 200 -35.54 28.50 -23.12
C GLN A 200 -34.76 29.64 -23.80
N SER A 201 -34.35 30.68 -23.06
CA SER A 201 -33.71 31.89 -23.59
C SER A 201 -32.19 31.81 -23.72
N CYS A 202 -31.52 31.03 -22.88
CA CYS A 202 -30.06 30.92 -22.82
C CYS A 202 -29.59 29.48 -22.59
N SER A 203 -28.30 29.23 -22.80
CA SER A 203 -27.63 27.95 -22.51
C SER A 203 -26.73 28.04 -21.28
N TYR A 204 -26.55 26.92 -20.59
CA TYR A 204 -25.55 26.78 -19.53
C TYR A 204 -24.78 25.48 -19.70
N GLN A 205 -23.60 25.43 -19.11
CA GLN A 205 -22.65 24.34 -19.26
C GLN A 205 -22.77 23.36 -18.10
N VAL A 206 -22.77 22.06 -18.39
CA VAL A 206 -22.78 20.99 -17.39
C VAL A 206 -21.65 20.01 -17.69
N VAL A 207 -20.82 19.77 -16.69
CA VAL A 207 -19.67 18.87 -16.79
C VAL A 207 -20.11 17.43 -16.55
N SER A 208 -19.57 16.51 -17.34
CA SER A 208 -19.71 15.06 -17.14
C SER A 208 -18.33 14.42 -17.23
N ARG A 209 -18.05 13.50 -16.32
CA ARG A 209 -16.74 12.86 -16.18
C ARG A 209 -16.79 11.43 -16.66
N CYS A 210 -15.79 11.04 -17.45
CA CYS A 210 -15.62 9.66 -17.86
C CYS A 210 -15.18 8.79 -16.69
N PHE A 211 -15.95 7.73 -16.40
CA PHE A 211 -15.60 6.75 -15.38
C PHE A 211 -15.72 5.34 -15.96
N ASP A 212 -14.58 4.67 -16.15
CA ASP A 212 -14.47 3.28 -16.58
C ASP A 212 -15.39 2.89 -17.77
N GLY A 213 -15.21 3.57 -18.90
CA GLY A 213 -16.02 3.34 -20.10
C GLY A 213 -17.43 3.95 -20.08
N HIS A 214 -17.87 4.49 -18.95
CA HIS A 214 -19.16 5.16 -18.82
C HIS A 214 -19.01 6.69 -18.72
N LEU A 215 -19.55 7.40 -19.70
CA LEU A 215 -19.72 8.86 -19.65
C LEU A 215 -21.22 9.17 -19.51
N PRO A 216 -21.70 9.53 -18.31
CA PRO A 216 -23.10 9.85 -18.10
C PRO A 216 -23.46 11.15 -18.83
N LEU A 217 -24.65 11.19 -19.44
CA LEU A 217 -25.18 12.43 -19.99
C LEU A 217 -25.90 13.23 -18.90
N PRO A 218 -25.81 14.58 -18.91
CA PRO A 218 -26.63 15.40 -18.03
C PRO A 218 -28.12 15.16 -18.26
N ASN A 219 -28.91 15.14 -17.19
CA ASN A 219 -30.37 14.94 -17.29
C ASN A 219 -31.08 15.99 -18.16
N CYS A 220 -30.49 17.19 -18.26
CA CYS A 220 -30.99 18.30 -19.09
C CYS A 220 -30.61 18.19 -20.57
N TYR A 221 -29.66 17.32 -20.91
CA TYR A 221 -29.20 17.17 -22.28
C TYR A 221 -30.29 16.53 -23.15
N ARG A 222 -30.52 17.12 -24.32
CA ARG A 222 -31.47 16.63 -25.32
C ARG A 222 -30.78 16.64 -26.67
N GLU A 223 -30.64 15.46 -27.26
CA GLU A 223 -30.03 15.29 -28.58
C GLU A 223 -30.88 16.01 -29.65
N PRO A 224 -30.29 16.93 -30.45
CA PRO A 224 -31.00 17.57 -31.55
C PRO A 224 -31.42 16.55 -32.63
N THR A 225 -32.56 16.81 -33.27
CA THR A 225 -32.96 16.01 -34.43
C THR A 225 -32.02 16.26 -35.61
N TRP A 226 -31.98 15.33 -36.57
CA TRP A 226 -31.18 15.50 -37.78
C TRP A 226 -31.52 16.79 -38.54
N VAL A 227 -32.81 17.17 -38.58
CA VAL A 227 -33.28 18.41 -39.23
C VAL A 227 -32.75 19.64 -38.48
N GLN A 228 -32.84 19.66 -37.16
CA GLN A 228 -32.32 20.77 -36.34
C GLN A 228 -30.80 20.93 -36.53
N TYR A 229 -30.08 19.82 -36.53
CA TYR A 229 -28.63 19.79 -36.71
C TYR A 229 -28.20 20.26 -38.10
N THR A 230 -28.86 19.77 -39.15
CA THR A 230 -28.42 19.97 -40.53
C THR A 230 -28.90 21.30 -41.10
N ILE A 231 -30.14 21.68 -40.81
CA ILE A 231 -30.78 22.86 -41.41
C ILE A 231 -30.63 24.11 -40.53
N PHE A 232 -30.60 23.92 -39.19
CA PHE A 232 -30.58 25.03 -38.24
C PHE A 232 -29.41 24.95 -37.23
N PRO A 233 -28.16 24.77 -37.67
CA PRO A 233 -27.02 24.58 -36.77
C PRO A 233 -26.79 25.75 -35.80
N LYS A 234 -27.13 26.98 -36.19
CA LYS A 234 -27.04 28.17 -35.33
C LYS A 234 -28.10 28.23 -34.21
N LYS A 235 -29.10 27.34 -34.24
CA LYS A 235 -30.17 27.26 -33.22
C LYS A 235 -29.95 26.14 -32.21
N LEU A 236 -28.85 25.39 -32.30
CA LEU A 236 -28.52 24.34 -31.35
C LEU A 236 -28.29 24.93 -29.96
N VAL A 237 -28.55 24.15 -28.91
CA VAL A 237 -28.35 24.57 -27.51
C VAL A 237 -26.90 24.99 -27.25
N SER A 238 -25.94 24.39 -27.96
CA SER A 238 -24.55 24.80 -27.88
C SER A 238 -24.26 26.18 -28.50
N GLU A 239 -25.10 26.69 -29.39
CA GLU A 239 -24.87 27.95 -30.14
C GLU A 239 -25.69 29.15 -29.64
N ILE A 240 -26.65 28.94 -28.73
CA ILE A 240 -27.39 30.06 -28.13
C ILE A 240 -26.56 30.77 -27.04
N PRO A 241 -26.82 32.06 -26.76
CA PRO A 241 -26.08 32.82 -25.76
C PRO A 241 -26.07 32.13 -24.39
N SER A 242 -24.94 32.24 -23.68
CA SER A 242 -24.87 31.71 -22.33
C SER A 242 -25.76 32.51 -21.39
N CYS A 243 -26.34 31.82 -20.40
CA CYS A 243 -26.66 32.44 -19.14
C CYS A 243 -25.32 32.78 -18.44
#